data_AF-A0A2M7G0I3-F1
#
_entry.id   AF-A0A2M7G0I3-F1
#
_cell.length_a   1.000
_cell.length_b   1.000
_cell.length_c   1.000
_cell.angle_alpha   90.00
_cell.angle_beta   90.00
_cell.angle_gamma   90.00
#
_symmetry.space_group_name_H-M   'P 1'
#
loop_
_entity.id
_entity.type
_entity.pdbx_description
1 polymer ?
#
loop_
_entity_poly.entity_id
_entity_poly.type
_entity_poly.pdbx_seq_one_letter_code
_entity_poly.pdbx_strand_id
1 'polypeptide(L)'
;MSDSLQPAPRKVGFAVRTGALFGGFINQFGWAFFAFSLIFVWIFSLETLSTQLRFNHPLQTAQARIIEVRYASAKENKVKVYAHEFAFQYQGKNYTAVSYATGQELPLKTPVSIEFNPENPETARMTQAGFRATTFHSWVAYPVLFFPIAGLLVWGAGFKRGLKILKLLKNGKLTTARLISQKETGAVVKTGSTEAPIYQLIFGYEVHGKSFETALKTHEIEAITDQSLEEILYLPENPANAYLVDAIPGKLLREQGLFQSTQPFKNLLALALPLLSAGMLLLMVLSLL
;
A
#
# COMPACT_ATOMS: atom_id res chain seq x y z
N MET A 1 2.40 -45.00 -9.53
CA MET A 1 1.29 -44.53 -10.40
C MET A 1 1.69 -43.15 -10.87
N SER A 2 1.80 -42.89 -12.18
CA SER A 2 2.16 -41.55 -12.66
C SER A 2 1.01 -40.61 -12.32
N ASP A 3 1.27 -39.68 -11.42
CA ASP A 3 0.28 -38.76 -10.88
C ASP A 3 0.05 -37.62 -11.89
N SER A 4 -0.57 -38.00 -13.02
CA SER A 4 -0.80 -37.10 -14.14
C SER A 4 -1.78 -36.00 -13.75
N LEU A 5 -1.45 -34.75 -14.08
CA LEU A 5 -2.36 -33.63 -13.84
C LEU A 5 -3.67 -33.81 -14.60
N GLN A 6 -4.76 -33.30 -14.02
CA GLN A 6 -6.00 -33.16 -14.76
C GLN A 6 -5.80 -32.32 -16.03
N PRO A 7 -6.52 -32.65 -17.12
CA PRO A 7 -6.43 -31.90 -18.36
C PRO A 7 -6.78 -30.42 -18.12
N ALA A 8 -6.03 -29.54 -18.79
CA ALA A 8 -6.36 -28.12 -18.81
C ALA A 8 -7.69 -27.90 -19.57
N PRO A 9 -8.55 -26.95 -19.13
CA PRO A 9 -8.39 -26.05 -18.00
C PRO A 9 -8.81 -26.66 -16.65
N ARG A 10 -7.92 -26.58 -15.64
CA ARG A 10 -8.16 -27.10 -14.29
C ARG A 10 -8.94 -26.13 -13.40
N LYS A 11 -9.71 -26.66 -12.45
CA LYS A 11 -10.33 -25.85 -11.39
C LYS A 11 -9.27 -25.51 -10.33
N VAL A 12 -9.08 -24.22 -10.08
CA VAL A 12 -8.24 -23.73 -8.98
C VAL A 12 -9.14 -23.34 -7.82
N GLY A 13 -8.92 -23.93 -6.63
CA GLY A 13 -9.70 -23.67 -5.43
C GLY A 13 -9.60 -22.22 -4.94
N PHE A 14 -10.64 -21.72 -4.27
CA PHE A 14 -10.71 -20.33 -3.82
C PHE A 14 -9.53 -19.94 -2.92
N ALA A 15 -9.19 -20.77 -1.94
CA ALA A 15 -8.04 -20.51 -1.05
C ALA A 15 -6.70 -20.47 -1.82
N VAL A 16 -6.54 -21.25 -2.89
CA VAL A 16 -5.33 -21.16 -3.74
C VAL A 16 -5.33 -19.84 -4.52
N ARG A 17 -6.50 -19.39 -5.00
CA ARG A 17 -6.65 -18.08 -5.67
C ARG A 17 -6.28 -16.93 -4.75
N THR A 18 -6.80 -16.91 -3.53
CA THR A 18 -6.50 -15.83 -2.57
C THR A 18 -5.03 -15.84 -2.17
N GLY A 19 -4.47 -17.03 -1.90
CA GLY A 19 -3.04 -17.20 -1.60
C GLY A 19 -2.14 -16.72 -2.74
N ALA A 20 -2.48 -17.02 -4.00
CA ALA A 20 -1.70 -16.58 -5.16
C ALA A 20 -1.79 -15.06 -5.39
N LEU A 21 -2.97 -14.45 -5.22
CA LEU A 21 -3.20 -13.04 -5.53
C LEU A 21 -2.79 -12.08 -4.42
N PHE A 22 -3.03 -12.48 -3.16
CA PHE A 22 -2.84 -11.61 -2.00
C PHE A 22 -1.77 -12.12 -1.04
N GLY A 23 -1.40 -13.41 -1.13
CA GLY A 23 -0.33 -13.98 -0.32
C GLY A 23 1.07 -13.64 -0.84
N GLY A 24 2.08 -14.03 -0.07
CA GLY A 24 3.49 -13.77 -0.37
C GLY A 24 3.97 -12.41 0.12
N PHE A 25 5.29 -12.31 0.33
CA PHE A 25 5.91 -11.14 0.96
C PHE A 25 5.61 -9.83 0.21
N ILE A 26 5.76 -9.80 -1.12
CA ILE A 26 5.58 -8.57 -1.92
C ILE A 26 4.15 -8.03 -1.79
N ASN A 27 3.14 -8.90 -1.86
CA ASN A 27 1.74 -8.47 -1.73
C ASN A 27 1.44 -7.97 -0.31
N GLN A 28 1.87 -8.72 0.71
CA GLN A 28 1.63 -8.35 2.11
C GLN A 28 2.36 -7.07 2.48
N PHE A 29 3.59 -6.89 2.02
CA PHE A 29 4.35 -5.65 2.20
C PHE A 29 3.68 -4.47 1.49
N GLY A 30 3.23 -4.64 0.24
CA GLY A 30 2.51 -3.60 -0.49
C GLY A 30 1.26 -3.12 0.23
N TRP A 31 0.44 -4.04 0.74
CA TRP A 31 -0.75 -3.70 1.54
C TRP A 31 -0.41 -3.10 2.90
N ALA A 32 0.56 -3.64 3.63
CA ALA A 32 0.99 -3.09 4.90
C ALA A 32 1.52 -1.66 4.75
N PHE A 33 2.34 -1.42 3.72
CA PHE A 33 2.89 -0.10 3.42
C PHE A 33 1.78 0.87 3.00
N PHE A 34 0.84 0.43 2.16
CA PHE A 34 -0.34 1.22 1.80
C PHE A 34 -1.15 1.60 3.05
N ALA A 35 -1.56 0.63 3.88
CA ALA A 35 -2.31 0.87 5.12
C ALA A 35 -1.59 1.85 6.06
N PHE A 36 -0.31 1.61 6.30
CA PHE A 36 0.51 2.46 7.17
C PHE A 36 0.61 3.88 6.61
N SER A 37 0.80 4.03 5.30
CA SER A 37 0.87 5.34 4.66
C SER A 37 -0.44 6.13 4.73
N LEU A 38 -1.60 5.46 4.77
CA LEU A 38 -2.90 6.13 4.92
C LEU A 38 -2.99 6.91 6.24
N ILE A 39 -2.29 6.49 7.30
CA ILE A 39 -2.23 7.22 8.57
C ILE A 39 -1.62 8.62 8.35
N PHE A 40 -0.56 8.71 7.53
CA PHE A 40 0.06 9.99 7.21
C PHE A 40 -0.84 10.84 6.32
N VAL A 41 -1.52 10.23 5.34
CA VAL A 41 -2.51 10.96 4.52
C VAL A 41 -3.59 11.54 5.42
N TRP A 42 -4.09 10.77 6.39
CA TRP A 42 -5.10 11.22 7.32
C TRP A 42 -4.59 12.40 8.18
N ILE A 43 -3.41 12.28 8.77
CA ILE A 43 -2.84 13.33 9.66
C ILE A 43 -2.49 14.60 8.88
N PHE A 44 -1.86 14.49 7.71
CA PHE A 44 -1.24 15.64 7.03
C PHE A 44 -2.08 16.20 5.87
N SER A 45 -2.88 15.37 5.21
CA SER A 45 -3.62 15.76 4.00
C SER A 45 -5.09 16.04 4.27
N LEU A 46 -5.73 15.34 5.22
CA LEU A 46 -7.16 15.49 5.47
C LEU A 46 -7.53 16.91 5.91
N GLU A 47 -6.77 17.49 6.84
CA GLU A 47 -6.96 18.87 7.30
C GLU A 47 -6.82 19.87 6.15
N THR A 48 -5.82 19.66 5.28
CA THR A 48 -5.57 20.51 4.11
C THR A 48 -6.69 20.41 3.08
N LEU A 49 -7.10 19.19 2.72
CA LEU A 49 -8.14 18.94 1.71
C LEU A 49 -9.51 19.43 2.20
N SER A 50 -9.87 19.11 3.45
CA SER A 50 -11.13 19.59 4.05
C SER A 50 -11.17 21.11 4.12
N THR A 51 -10.07 21.76 4.48
CA THR A 51 -9.95 23.22 4.46
C THR A 51 -10.16 23.78 3.05
N GLN A 52 -9.46 23.24 2.04
CA GLN A 52 -9.62 23.69 0.66
C GLN A 52 -11.07 23.57 0.17
N LEU A 53 -11.75 22.48 0.51
CA LEU A 53 -13.17 22.28 0.19
C LEU A 53 -14.07 23.32 0.88
N ARG A 54 -13.86 23.57 2.19
CA ARG A 54 -14.66 24.53 2.97
C ARG A 54 -14.49 25.99 2.53
N PHE A 55 -13.33 26.33 1.95
CA PHE A 55 -13.02 27.67 1.43
C PHE A 55 -13.23 27.81 -0.08
N ASN A 56 -13.82 26.82 -0.76
CA ASN A 56 -14.09 26.86 -2.22
C ASN A 56 -15.40 27.60 -2.59
N HIS A 57 -15.86 28.51 -1.72
CA HIS A 57 -17.10 29.26 -1.86
C HIS A 57 -16.82 30.76 -1.75
N PRO A 58 -17.75 31.64 -2.17
CA PRO A 58 -17.60 33.08 -1.96
C PRO A 58 -17.44 33.39 -0.46
N LEU A 59 -16.29 33.98 -0.10
CA LEU A 59 -15.97 34.32 1.28
C LEU A 59 -16.40 35.75 1.60
N GLN A 60 -16.81 35.98 2.85
CA GLN A 60 -17.03 37.31 3.40
C GLN A 60 -15.91 37.67 4.36
N THR A 61 -15.68 38.97 4.54
CA THR A 61 -14.66 39.49 5.47
C THR A 61 -15.29 40.10 6.70
N ALA A 62 -14.61 39.97 7.84
CA ALA A 62 -15.02 40.57 9.10
C ALA A 62 -13.79 40.94 9.95
N GLN A 63 -14.02 41.73 10.99
CA GLN A 63 -13.03 41.97 12.04
C GLN A 63 -13.23 40.96 13.17
N ALA A 64 -12.14 40.35 13.61
CA ALA A 64 -12.09 39.45 14.74
C ALA A 64 -11.10 39.95 15.79
N ARG A 65 -11.11 39.32 16.97
CA ARG A 65 -10.13 39.57 18.02
C ARG A 65 -9.53 38.26 18.49
N ILE A 66 -8.21 38.26 18.68
CA ILE A 66 -7.50 37.10 19.24
C ILE A 66 -7.90 36.92 20.70
N ILE A 67 -8.37 35.72 21.02
CA ILE A 67 -8.78 35.31 22.38
C ILE A 67 -7.79 34.35 23.02
N GLU A 68 -7.04 33.57 22.23
CA GLU A 68 -6.03 32.64 22.72
C GLU A 68 -4.88 32.49 21.71
N VAL A 69 -3.66 32.28 22.20
CA VAL A 69 -2.51 31.86 21.41
C VAL A 69 -1.82 30.70 22.11
N ARG A 70 -1.63 29.59 21.40
CA ARG A 70 -0.99 28.37 21.94
C ARG A 70 -0.01 27.74 20.96
N TYR A 71 0.96 27.01 21.50
CA TYR A 71 1.87 26.20 20.67
C TYR A 71 1.11 25.00 20.08
N ALA A 72 1.15 24.85 18.75
CA ALA A 72 0.40 23.80 18.04
C ALA A 72 1.09 22.42 18.07
N SER A 73 2.07 22.22 18.97
CA SER A 73 2.87 20.98 19.05
C SER A 73 3.60 20.61 17.74
N ALA A 74 3.78 21.57 16.83
CA ALA A 74 4.37 21.38 15.51
C ALA A 74 5.52 22.35 15.25
N LYS A 75 6.49 21.92 14.43
CA LYS A 75 7.61 22.75 13.97
C LYS A 75 7.78 22.62 12.46
N GLU A 76 8.05 23.73 11.79
CA GLU A 76 8.47 23.79 10.38
C GLU A 76 9.88 24.36 10.32
N ASN A 77 10.83 23.63 9.72
CA ASN A 77 12.24 24.05 9.64
C ASN A 77 12.83 24.47 11.01
N LYS A 78 12.48 23.72 12.07
CA LYS A 78 12.85 23.98 13.49
C LYS A 78 12.18 25.22 14.12
N VAL A 79 11.32 25.93 13.39
CA VAL A 79 10.53 27.06 13.91
C VAL A 79 9.18 26.56 14.41
N LYS A 80 8.75 27.03 15.58
CA LYS A 80 7.46 26.62 16.19
C LYS A 80 6.28 27.14 15.37
N VAL A 81 5.22 26.33 15.28
CA VAL A 81 3.92 26.75 14.77
C VAL A 81 3.02 27.12 15.94
N TYR A 82 2.37 28.28 15.85
CA TYR A 82 1.42 28.77 16.83
C TYR A 82 0.01 28.73 16.25
N ALA A 83 -0.96 28.40 17.10
CA ALA A 83 -2.39 28.47 16.83
C ALA A 83 -2.95 29.72 17.52
N HIS A 84 -3.68 30.53 16.76
CA HIS A 84 -4.31 31.76 17.19
C HIS A 84 -5.82 31.58 17.08
N GLU A 85 -6.46 31.48 18.24
CA GLU A 85 -7.92 31.41 18.32
C GLU A 85 -8.47 32.83 18.36
N PHE A 86 -9.48 33.09 17.54
CA PHE A 86 -10.10 34.40 17.42
C PHE A 86 -11.62 34.29 17.45
N ALA A 87 -12.27 35.35 17.95
CA ALA A 87 -13.71 35.48 18.00
C ALA A 87 -14.19 36.61 17.10
N PHE A 88 -15.31 36.41 16.43
CA PHE A 88 -15.99 37.41 15.61
C PHE A 88 -17.52 37.26 15.70
N GLN A 89 -18.24 38.29 15.28
CA GLN A 89 -19.70 38.29 15.29
C GLN A 89 -20.24 38.33 13.86
N TYR A 90 -21.23 37.48 13.57
CA TYR A 90 -21.94 37.46 12.29
C TYR A 90 -23.43 37.20 12.53
N GLN A 91 -24.29 38.06 11.97
CA GLN A 91 -25.75 38.00 12.15
C GLN A 91 -26.20 37.88 13.63
N GLY A 92 -25.54 38.62 14.52
CA GLY A 92 -25.85 38.62 15.96
C GLY A 92 -25.31 37.42 16.75
N LYS A 93 -24.75 36.39 16.09
CA LYS A 93 -24.12 35.24 16.74
C LYS A 93 -22.60 35.40 16.82
N ASN A 94 -22.01 34.89 17.90
CA ASN A 94 -20.56 34.84 18.08
C ASN A 94 -20.02 33.52 17.54
N TYR A 95 -18.93 33.60 16.80
CA TYR A 95 -18.21 32.45 16.25
C TYR A 95 -16.75 32.51 16.69
N THR A 96 -16.15 31.34 16.81
CA THR A 96 -14.71 31.19 17.03
C THR A 96 -14.09 30.34 15.93
N ALA A 97 -12.85 30.63 15.61
CA ALA A 97 -12.06 29.84 14.67
C ALA A 97 -10.57 29.98 14.99
N VAL A 98 -9.76 29.17 14.32
CA VAL A 98 -8.32 29.07 14.54
C VAL A 98 -7.57 29.35 13.25
N SER A 99 -6.49 30.11 13.33
CA SER A 99 -5.48 30.20 12.28
C SER A 99 -4.11 29.89 12.84
N TYR A 100 -3.22 29.44 11.99
CA TYR A 100 -1.89 29.00 12.34
C TYR A 100 -0.85 29.88 11.67
N ALA A 101 0.26 30.16 12.36
CA ALA A 101 1.40 30.86 11.79
C ALA A 101 2.72 30.25 12.29
N THR A 102 3.72 30.19 11.40
CA THR A 102 5.07 29.69 11.72
C THR A 102 5.92 30.83 12.26
N GLY A 103 6.38 30.72 13.51
CA GLY A 103 7.29 31.68 14.14
C GLY A 103 6.68 33.02 14.51
N GLN A 104 5.37 33.20 14.31
CA GLN A 104 4.67 34.45 14.57
C GLN A 104 3.66 34.27 15.72
N GLU A 105 3.82 35.09 16.75
CA GLU A 105 2.86 35.23 17.84
C GLU A 105 2.22 36.62 17.75
N LEU A 106 0.90 36.69 17.91
CA LEU A 106 0.19 37.97 17.99
C LEU A 106 -0.34 38.16 19.41
N PRO A 107 -0.29 39.39 19.97
CA PRO A 107 -0.83 39.64 21.30
C PRO A 107 -2.34 39.35 21.38
N LEU A 108 -2.80 39.00 22.58
CA LEU A 108 -4.24 38.88 22.85
C LEU A 108 -4.95 40.21 22.58
N LYS A 109 -6.24 40.12 22.22
CA LYS A 109 -7.12 41.25 21.87
C LYS A 109 -6.70 42.06 20.64
N THR A 110 -5.64 41.65 19.93
CA THR A 110 -5.26 42.24 18.65
C THR A 110 -6.42 42.13 17.66
N PRO A 111 -6.87 43.25 17.05
CA PRO A 111 -7.86 43.19 15.99
C PRO A 111 -7.21 42.60 14.74
N VAL A 112 -7.88 41.63 14.12
CA VAL A 112 -7.41 40.95 12.92
C VAL A 112 -8.51 40.88 11.87
N SER A 113 -8.13 41.02 10.60
CA SER A 113 -9.06 40.80 9.49
C SER A 113 -9.12 39.31 9.16
N ILE A 114 -10.33 38.80 9.00
CA ILE A 114 -10.61 37.41 8.70
C ILE A 114 -11.45 37.30 7.44
N GLU A 115 -11.42 36.13 6.84
CA GLU A 115 -12.38 35.68 5.85
C GLU A 115 -13.06 34.40 6.33
N PHE A 116 -14.36 34.29 6.06
CA PHE A 116 -15.19 33.17 6.51
C PHE A 116 -16.25 32.81 5.47
N ASN A 117 -16.72 31.58 5.53
CA ASN A 117 -17.83 31.12 4.70
C ASN A 117 -19.16 31.57 5.36
N PRO A 118 -20.00 32.40 4.71
CA PRO A 118 -21.27 32.84 5.30
C PRO A 118 -22.29 31.69 5.49
N GLU A 119 -22.20 30.62 4.70
CA GLU A 119 -23.04 29.41 4.86
C GLU A 119 -22.59 28.54 6.04
N ASN A 120 -21.32 28.63 6.42
CA ASN A 120 -20.75 27.96 7.59
C ASN A 120 -19.70 28.85 8.29
N PRO A 121 -20.14 29.83 9.12
CA PRO A 121 -19.22 30.82 9.71
C PRO A 121 -18.19 30.24 10.69
N GLU A 122 -18.35 29.00 11.15
CA GLU A 122 -17.31 28.33 11.95
C GLU A 122 -16.03 28.08 11.13
N THR A 123 -16.14 28.07 9.80
CA THR A 123 -14.98 28.03 8.91
C THR A 123 -14.50 29.45 8.61
N ALA A 124 -13.53 29.91 9.38
CA ALA A 124 -12.89 31.21 9.18
C ALA A 124 -11.36 31.12 9.28
N ARG A 125 -10.67 32.04 8.60
CA ARG A 125 -9.21 32.18 8.69
C ARG A 125 -8.77 33.64 8.63
N MET A 126 -7.63 33.94 9.24
CA MET A 126 -7.01 35.26 9.15
C MET A 126 -6.48 35.51 7.73
N THR A 127 -6.68 36.72 7.21
CA THR A 127 -6.24 37.11 5.85
C THR A 127 -4.81 37.67 5.81
N GLN A 128 -4.20 37.87 6.98
CA GLN A 128 -2.88 38.47 7.11
C GLN A 128 -1.78 37.52 6.62
N ALA A 129 -0.75 38.06 5.98
CA ALA A 129 0.35 37.26 5.43
C ALA A 129 1.02 36.40 6.53
N GLY A 130 1.26 35.13 6.22
CA GLY A 130 1.86 34.16 7.15
C GLY A 130 0.86 33.34 7.97
N PHE A 131 -0.43 33.71 7.94
CA PHE A 131 -1.50 32.93 8.57
C PHE A 131 -2.16 31.98 7.59
N ARG A 132 -2.57 30.83 8.11
CA ARG A 132 -3.23 29.76 7.36
C ARG A 132 -4.28 29.07 8.21
N ALA A 133 -5.25 28.44 7.56
CA ALA A 133 -6.30 27.69 8.25
C ALA A 133 -5.84 26.32 8.76
N THR A 134 -4.66 25.83 8.33
CA THR A 134 -4.15 24.49 8.66
C THR A 134 -2.84 24.51 9.42
N THR A 135 -2.60 23.49 10.24
CA THR A 135 -1.39 23.35 11.05
C THR A 135 -0.12 23.31 10.20
N PHE A 136 -0.16 22.67 9.03
CA PHE A 136 0.96 22.60 8.07
C PHE A 136 0.61 23.28 6.75
N HIS A 137 1.63 23.76 6.05
CA HIS A 137 1.44 24.23 4.68
C HIS A 137 0.92 23.12 3.75
N SER A 138 0.04 23.47 2.80
CA SER A 138 -0.54 22.53 1.84
C SER A 138 0.51 21.81 0.98
N TRP A 139 1.69 22.38 0.80
CA TRP A 139 2.77 21.73 0.05
C TRP A 139 3.26 20.44 0.72
N VAL A 140 3.12 20.30 2.05
CA VAL A 140 3.49 19.09 2.80
C VAL A 140 2.54 17.92 2.50
N ALA A 141 1.29 18.19 2.14
CA ALA A 141 0.30 17.16 1.83
C ALA A 141 0.66 16.38 0.55
N TYR A 142 1.21 17.05 -0.48
CA TYR A 142 1.45 16.40 -1.78
C TYR A 142 2.52 15.28 -1.72
N PRO A 143 3.70 15.47 -1.10
CA PRO A 143 4.67 14.39 -0.96
C PRO A 143 4.14 13.18 -0.20
N VAL A 144 3.24 13.38 0.77
CA VAL A 144 2.67 12.29 1.59
C VAL A 144 1.81 11.35 0.74
N LEU A 145 1.17 11.85 -0.32
CA LEU A 145 0.38 11.03 -1.25
C LEU A 145 1.22 10.06 -2.09
N PHE A 146 2.55 10.27 -2.19
CA PHE A 146 3.43 9.35 -2.91
C PHE A 146 3.53 7.98 -2.23
N PHE A 147 3.51 7.93 -0.90
CA PHE A 147 3.66 6.69 -0.14
C PHE A 147 2.57 5.64 -0.41
N PRO A 148 1.25 5.97 -0.35
CA PRO A 148 0.23 4.98 -0.70
C PRO A 148 0.35 4.51 -2.15
N ILE A 149 0.71 5.39 -3.08
CA ILE A 149 0.91 5.03 -4.49
C ILE A 149 2.07 4.01 -4.59
N ALA A 150 3.19 4.24 -3.91
CA ALA A 150 4.30 3.30 -3.88
C ALA A 150 3.88 1.93 -3.32
N GLY A 151 3.06 1.91 -2.25
CA GLY A 151 2.48 0.66 -1.71
C GLY A 151 1.63 -0.09 -2.74
N LEU A 152 0.77 0.62 -3.47
CA LEU A 152 -0.06 0.05 -4.54
C LEU A 152 0.77 -0.45 -5.72
N LEU A 153 1.88 0.22 -6.07
CA LEU A 153 2.78 -0.26 -7.13
C LEU A 153 3.47 -1.57 -6.74
N VAL A 154 3.94 -1.68 -5.49
CA VAL A 154 4.55 -2.91 -4.98
C VAL A 154 3.51 -4.04 -4.94
N TRP A 155 2.31 -3.77 -4.44
CA TRP A 155 1.20 -4.73 -4.51
C TRP A 155 0.89 -5.11 -5.96
N GLY A 156 0.80 -4.16 -6.88
CA GLY A 156 0.48 -4.40 -8.28
C GLY A 156 1.48 -5.34 -8.97
N ALA A 157 2.77 -5.24 -8.63
CA ALA A 157 3.79 -6.17 -9.10
C ALA A 157 3.56 -7.60 -8.55
N GLY A 158 3.23 -7.73 -7.26
CA GLY A 158 2.88 -9.02 -6.65
C GLY A 158 1.60 -9.63 -7.20
N PHE A 159 0.57 -8.81 -7.43
CA PHE A 159 -0.71 -9.22 -7.99
C PHE A 159 -0.57 -9.73 -9.44
N LYS A 160 0.23 -9.05 -10.27
CA LYS A 160 0.57 -9.52 -11.63
C LYS A 160 1.26 -10.88 -11.61
N ARG A 161 2.18 -11.11 -10.65
CA ARG A 161 2.81 -12.43 -10.46
C ARG A 161 1.77 -13.48 -10.04
N GLY A 162 0.85 -13.14 -9.15
CA GLY A 162 -0.26 -13.99 -8.74
C GLY A 162 -1.16 -14.41 -9.92
N LEU A 163 -1.52 -13.46 -10.79
CA LEU A 163 -2.28 -13.75 -12.02
C LEU A 163 -1.53 -14.72 -12.95
N LYS A 164 -0.21 -14.54 -13.11
CA LYS A 164 0.63 -15.46 -13.89
C LYS A 164 0.57 -16.88 -13.31
N ILE A 165 0.73 -17.00 -11.99
CA ILE A 165 0.64 -18.29 -11.28
C ILE A 165 -0.74 -18.92 -11.47
N LEU A 166 -1.82 -18.16 -11.34
CA LEU A 166 -3.17 -18.69 -11.56
C LEU A 166 -3.41 -19.16 -12.99
N LYS A 167 -2.88 -18.43 -13.98
CA LYS A 167 -2.94 -18.86 -15.37
C LYS A 167 -2.22 -20.19 -15.57
N LEU A 168 -1.05 -20.37 -14.95
CA LEU A 168 -0.27 -21.62 -14.99
C LEU A 168 -0.96 -22.78 -14.27
N LEU A 169 -1.52 -22.54 -13.08
CA LEU A 169 -2.28 -23.56 -12.35
C LEU A 169 -3.50 -24.03 -13.15
N LYS A 170 -4.19 -23.11 -13.84
CA LYS A 170 -5.36 -23.41 -14.66
C LYS A 170 -4.99 -24.12 -15.97
N ASN A 171 -4.02 -23.61 -16.72
CA ASN A 171 -3.79 -24.00 -18.12
C ASN A 171 -2.44 -24.68 -18.39
N GLY A 172 -1.54 -24.71 -17.41
CA GLY A 172 -0.17 -25.16 -17.62
C GLY A 172 -0.05 -26.67 -17.89
N LYS A 173 0.99 -27.07 -18.61
CA LYS A 173 1.42 -28.46 -18.72
C LYS A 173 2.66 -28.69 -17.87
N LEU A 174 2.79 -29.92 -17.35
CA LEU A 174 4.01 -30.33 -16.65
C LEU A 174 5.11 -30.64 -17.64
N THR A 175 6.32 -30.28 -17.25
CA THR A 175 7.55 -30.86 -17.76
C THR A 175 8.57 -30.83 -16.63
N THR A 176 9.75 -31.39 -16.87
CA THR A 176 10.87 -31.34 -15.94
C THR A 176 11.90 -30.32 -16.41
N ALA A 177 12.59 -29.71 -15.47
CA ALA A 177 13.67 -28.76 -15.71
C ALA A 177 14.90 -29.13 -14.91
N ARG A 178 16.09 -28.87 -15.45
CA ARG A 178 17.36 -29.06 -14.74
C ARG A 178 17.90 -27.71 -14.29
N LEU A 179 18.44 -27.65 -13.08
CA LEU A 179 19.20 -26.48 -12.63
C LEU A 179 20.44 -26.30 -13.53
N ILE A 180 20.55 -25.15 -14.19
CA ILE A 180 21.68 -24.80 -15.07
C ILE A 180 22.57 -23.71 -14.49
N SER A 181 22.05 -22.88 -13.57
CA SER A 181 22.82 -21.83 -12.92
C SER A 181 22.30 -21.52 -11.53
N GLN A 182 23.23 -21.23 -10.62
CA GLN A 182 22.97 -20.77 -9.26
C GLN A 182 23.91 -19.61 -8.98
N LYS A 183 23.36 -18.42 -8.70
CA LYS A 183 24.14 -17.21 -8.44
C LYS A 183 23.61 -16.46 -7.22
N GLU A 184 24.50 -16.08 -6.32
CA GLU A 184 24.14 -15.22 -5.20
C GLU A 184 23.69 -13.84 -5.68
N THR A 185 22.63 -13.30 -5.06
CA THR A 185 22.07 -11.99 -5.46
C THR A 185 22.65 -10.82 -4.68
N GLY A 186 23.44 -11.09 -3.64
CA GLY A 186 23.91 -10.10 -2.66
C GLY A 186 22.85 -9.63 -1.66
N ALA A 187 21.60 -10.09 -1.79
CA ALA A 187 20.54 -9.86 -0.83
C ALA A 187 20.52 -10.95 0.24
N VAL A 188 20.14 -10.59 1.47
CA VAL A 188 20.01 -11.50 2.61
C VAL A 188 18.60 -11.43 3.19
N VAL A 189 18.10 -12.55 3.69
CA VAL A 189 16.87 -12.61 4.49
C VAL A 189 17.22 -12.96 5.94
N LYS A 190 16.60 -12.24 6.89
CA LYS A 190 16.70 -12.52 8.31
C LYS A 190 15.51 -13.35 8.77
N THR A 191 15.80 -14.52 9.34
CA THR A 191 14.79 -15.39 9.97
C THR A 191 15.23 -15.61 11.42
N GLY A 192 14.62 -14.86 12.35
CA GLY A 192 15.03 -14.85 13.76
C GLY A 192 16.42 -14.25 13.93
N SER A 193 17.34 -15.03 14.52
CA SER A 193 18.75 -14.66 14.71
C SER A 193 19.67 -15.06 13.55
N THR A 194 19.13 -15.68 12.49
CA THR A 194 19.92 -16.23 11.38
C THR A 194 19.74 -15.39 10.12
N GLU A 195 20.86 -15.11 9.45
CA GLU A 195 20.91 -14.50 8.11
C GLU A 195 21.13 -15.58 7.07
N ALA A 196 20.31 -15.60 6.01
CA ALA A 196 20.45 -16.52 4.88
C ALA A 196 20.57 -15.73 3.56
N PRO A 197 21.59 -16.00 2.73
CA PRO A 197 21.74 -15.34 1.43
C PRO A 197 20.65 -15.80 0.45
N ILE A 198 20.20 -14.87 -0.39
CA ILE A 198 19.24 -15.14 -1.46
C ILE A 198 20.00 -15.46 -2.74
N TYR A 199 19.68 -16.61 -3.34
CA TYR A 199 20.22 -17.05 -4.61
C TYR A 199 19.19 -16.89 -5.72
N GLN A 200 19.69 -16.62 -6.92
CA GLN A 200 18.99 -16.74 -8.18
C GLN A 200 19.35 -18.09 -8.81
N LEU A 201 18.34 -18.95 -8.95
CA LEU A 201 18.41 -20.25 -9.60
C LEU A 201 17.82 -20.12 -11.01
N ILE A 202 18.50 -20.67 -12.01
CA ILE A 202 18.03 -20.73 -13.40
C ILE A 202 17.85 -22.19 -13.79
N PHE A 203 16.68 -22.53 -14.28
CA PHE A 203 16.30 -23.88 -14.68
C PHE A 203 16.06 -23.92 -16.19
N GLY A 204 16.75 -24.84 -16.87
CA GLY A 204 16.60 -25.11 -18.31
C GLY A 204 15.67 -26.29 -18.55
N TYR A 205 14.80 -26.18 -19.56
CA TYR A 205 13.88 -27.25 -19.97
C TYR A 205 13.61 -27.18 -21.47
N GLU A 206 13.10 -28.27 -22.03
CA GLU A 206 12.81 -28.37 -23.46
C GLU A 206 11.32 -28.60 -23.72
N VAL A 207 10.79 -27.90 -24.72
CA VAL A 207 9.42 -28.08 -25.21
C VAL A 207 9.45 -28.11 -26.73
N HIS A 208 9.05 -29.23 -27.33
CA HIS A 208 8.99 -29.41 -28.78
C HIS A 208 10.31 -29.11 -29.52
N GLY A 209 11.46 -29.57 -29.01
CA GLY A 209 12.76 -29.34 -29.66
C GLY A 209 13.38 -27.98 -29.37
N LYS A 210 12.73 -27.12 -28.57
CA LYS A 210 13.21 -25.78 -28.22
C LYS A 210 13.51 -25.68 -26.73
N SER A 211 14.68 -25.14 -26.41
CA SER A 211 15.10 -24.88 -25.03
C SER A 211 14.52 -23.57 -24.50
N PHE A 212 14.09 -23.60 -23.25
CA PHE A 212 13.57 -22.46 -22.51
C PHE A 212 14.18 -22.43 -21.11
N GLU A 213 14.09 -21.27 -20.47
CA GLU A 213 14.60 -21.06 -19.13
C GLU A 213 13.54 -20.42 -18.23
N THR A 214 13.62 -20.71 -16.94
CA THR A 214 12.88 -19.99 -15.90
C THR A 214 13.78 -19.71 -14.72
N ALA A 215 13.54 -18.58 -14.04
CA ALA A 215 14.35 -18.14 -12.92
C ALA A 215 13.54 -18.03 -11.64
N LEU A 216 14.14 -18.45 -10.53
CA LEU A 216 13.59 -18.34 -9.19
C LEU A 216 14.60 -17.68 -8.27
N LYS A 217 14.14 -16.78 -7.40
CA LYS A 217 14.94 -16.26 -6.30
C LYS A 217 14.47 -16.88 -4.99
N THR A 218 15.36 -17.52 -4.24
CA THR A 218 15.05 -18.19 -2.97
C THR A 218 16.27 -18.21 -2.04
N HIS A 219 16.02 -18.33 -0.74
CA HIS A 219 17.03 -18.65 0.27
C HIS A 219 16.98 -20.14 0.68
N GLU A 220 15.92 -20.85 0.31
CA GLU A 220 15.70 -22.27 0.57
C GLU A 220 16.18 -23.08 -0.64
N ILE A 221 17.49 -23.11 -0.89
CA ILE A 221 18.04 -23.84 -2.06
C ILE A 221 17.74 -25.33 -1.94
N GLU A 222 18.04 -25.91 -0.78
CA GLU A 222 17.92 -27.35 -0.53
C GLU A 222 16.49 -27.87 -0.71
N ALA A 223 15.48 -27.04 -0.44
CA ALA A 223 14.07 -27.40 -0.62
C ALA A 223 13.59 -27.33 -2.08
N ILE A 224 14.39 -26.76 -2.98
CA ILE A 224 14.06 -26.52 -4.39
C ILE A 224 14.98 -27.31 -5.33
N THR A 225 16.09 -27.85 -4.84
CA THR A 225 17.06 -28.61 -5.62
C THR A 225 17.30 -29.99 -5.00
N ASP A 226 16.30 -30.52 -4.29
CA ASP A 226 16.34 -31.86 -3.71
C ASP A 226 16.30 -32.94 -4.80
N GLN A 227 15.81 -32.60 -5.99
CA GLN A 227 15.71 -33.48 -7.15
C GLN A 227 16.67 -33.04 -8.26
N SER A 228 17.17 -34.01 -9.03
CA SER A 228 17.99 -33.71 -10.21
C SER A 228 17.20 -33.08 -11.36
N LEU A 229 15.88 -33.24 -11.33
CA LEU A 229 14.90 -32.75 -12.29
C LEU A 229 13.71 -32.19 -11.52
N GLU A 230 13.49 -30.89 -11.63
CA GLU A 230 12.43 -30.17 -10.94
C GLU A 230 11.16 -30.12 -11.79
N GLU A 231 10.00 -30.30 -11.16
CA GLU A 231 8.72 -30.15 -11.86
C GLU A 231 8.41 -28.67 -12.13
N ILE A 232 8.11 -28.35 -13.38
CA ILE A 232 7.67 -27.01 -13.78
C ILE A 232 6.33 -27.07 -14.51
N LEU A 233 5.53 -26.03 -14.31
CA LEU A 233 4.37 -25.74 -15.13
C LEU A 233 4.76 -24.71 -16.18
N TYR A 234 4.46 -24.98 -17.45
CA TYR A 234 4.60 -24.02 -18.55
C TYR A 234 3.28 -23.82 -19.29
N LEU A 235 3.09 -22.66 -19.93
CA LEU A 235 1.95 -22.42 -20.82
C LEU A 235 2.23 -22.96 -22.23
N PRO A 236 1.41 -23.87 -22.78
CA PRO A 236 1.63 -24.40 -24.13
C PRO A 236 1.65 -23.32 -25.22
N GLU A 237 0.82 -22.28 -25.09
CA GLU A 237 0.77 -21.18 -26.04
C GLU A 237 1.97 -20.22 -25.97
N ASN A 238 2.71 -20.25 -24.86
CA ASN A 238 3.91 -19.45 -24.65
C ASN A 238 4.82 -20.13 -23.60
N PRO A 239 5.66 -21.09 -24.00
CA PRO A 239 6.43 -21.91 -23.06
C PRO A 239 7.34 -21.08 -22.15
N ALA A 240 7.86 -19.94 -22.60
CA ALA A 240 8.67 -19.03 -21.77
C ALA A 240 7.94 -18.55 -20.49
N ASN A 241 6.62 -18.63 -20.46
CA ASN A 241 5.88 -18.55 -19.21
C ASN A 241 5.88 -19.91 -18.53
N ALA A 242 6.89 -20.12 -17.69
CA ALA A 242 6.95 -21.27 -16.80
C ALA A 242 7.23 -20.87 -15.34
N TYR A 243 6.96 -21.80 -14.43
CA TYR A 243 7.16 -21.62 -13.00
C TYR A 243 7.33 -22.98 -12.31
N LEU A 244 8.25 -23.08 -11.34
CA LEU A 244 8.48 -24.31 -10.56
C LEU A 244 7.26 -24.62 -9.69
N VAL A 245 6.86 -25.89 -9.63
CA VAL A 245 5.70 -26.33 -8.85
C VAL A 245 5.92 -26.09 -7.35
N ASP A 246 7.10 -26.43 -6.82
CA ASP A 246 7.41 -26.28 -5.40
C ASP A 246 7.62 -24.82 -4.97
N ALA A 247 7.88 -23.93 -5.94
CA ALA A 247 7.98 -22.51 -5.69
C ALA A 247 6.62 -21.79 -5.68
N ILE A 248 5.50 -22.49 -5.91
CA ILE A 248 4.17 -21.89 -5.92
C ILE A 248 3.76 -21.55 -4.47
N PRO A 249 3.41 -20.27 -4.18
CA PRO A 249 3.04 -19.87 -2.84
C PRO A 249 1.84 -20.64 -2.29
N GLY A 250 2.00 -21.11 -1.05
CA GLY A 250 1.00 -21.93 -0.36
C GLY A 250 1.12 -23.38 -0.81
N LYS A 251 2.04 -24.12 -0.16
CA LYS A 251 2.29 -25.57 -0.32
C LYS A 251 1.06 -26.27 -0.90
N LEU A 252 1.19 -26.69 -2.15
CA LEU A 252 0.09 -27.32 -2.88
C LEU A 252 0.18 -28.82 -2.67
N LEU A 253 -0.92 -29.43 -2.24
CA LEU A 253 -1.08 -30.87 -2.40
C LEU A 253 -1.67 -31.14 -3.77
N ARG A 254 -1.05 -32.07 -4.48
CA ARG A 254 -1.63 -32.73 -5.63
C ARG A 254 -2.50 -33.86 -5.08
N GLU A 255 -3.80 -33.67 -5.10
CA GLU A 255 -4.75 -34.72 -4.74
C GLU A 255 -5.72 -34.88 -5.92
N GLN A 256 -5.77 -36.09 -6.49
CA GLN A 256 -6.60 -36.40 -7.67
C GLN A 256 -6.32 -35.49 -8.89
N GLY A 257 -5.08 -35.04 -9.04
CA GLY A 257 -4.65 -34.14 -10.12
C GLY A 257 -5.13 -32.69 -9.99
N LEU A 258 -5.67 -32.29 -8.82
CA LEU A 258 -6.02 -30.91 -8.48
C LEU A 258 -5.00 -30.32 -7.50
N PHE A 259 -4.81 -29.00 -7.61
CA PHE A 259 -4.01 -28.24 -6.65
C PHE A 259 -4.89 -27.76 -5.50
N GLN A 260 -4.64 -28.30 -4.31
CA GLN A 260 -5.26 -27.87 -3.07
C GLN A 260 -4.22 -27.17 -2.17
N SER A 261 -4.65 -26.17 -1.40
CA SER A 261 -3.75 -25.54 -0.42
C SER A 261 -3.68 -26.40 0.84
N THR A 262 -2.47 -26.70 1.30
CA THR A 262 -2.25 -27.26 2.65
C THR A 262 -2.50 -26.27 3.78
N GLN A 263 -2.61 -24.97 3.46
CA GLN A 263 -2.73 -23.89 4.44
C GLN A 263 -3.90 -22.96 4.07
N PRO A 264 -5.14 -23.48 3.96
CA PRO A 264 -6.29 -22.71 3.50
C PRO A 264 -6.55 -21.50 4.40
N PHE A 265 -6.41 -21.66 5.72
CA PHE A 265 -6.58 -20.56 6.68
C PHE A 265 -5.56 -19.45 6.49
N LYS A 266 -4.27 -19.77 6.30
CA LYS A 266 -3.22 -18.77 6.02
C LYS A 266 -3.50 -18.01 4.72
N ASN A 267 -3.98 -18.71 3.70
CA ASN A 267 -4.34 -18.09 2.43
C ASN A 267 -5.59 -17.21 2.51
N LEU A 268 -6.51 -17.48 3.43
CA LEU A 268 -7.64 -16.59 3.73
C LEU A 268 -7.19 -15.39 4.56
N LEU A 269 -6.33 -15.59 5.56
CA LEU A 269 -5.73 -14.52 6.35
C LEU A 269 -4.93 -13.52 5.50
N ALA A 270 -4.45 -13.91 4.32
CA ALA A 270 -3.82 -13.00 3.37
C ALA A 270 -4.74 -11.82 2.94
N LEU A 271 -6.06 -11.94 3.12
CA LEU A 271 -7.03 -10.88 2.88
C LEU A 271 -7.15 -9.86 4.01
N ALA A 272 -6.60 -10.13 5.20
CA ALA A 272 -6.74 -9.25 6.36
C ALA A 272 -6.19 -7.84 6.11
N LEU A 273 -4.97 -7.72 5.56
CA LEU A 273 -4.37 -6.43 5.23
C LEU A 273 -5.13 -5.65 4.13
N PRO A 274 -5.53 -6.27 3.00
CA PRO A 274 -6.41 -5.61 2.03
C PRO A 274 -7.71 -5.09 2.64
N LEU A 275 -8.38 -5.90 3.45
CA LEU A 275 -9.65 -5.52 4.09
C LEU A 275 -9.47 -4.38 5.09
N LEU A 276 -8.41 -4.45 5.91
CA LEU A 276 -8.07 -3.38 6.84
C LEU A 276 -7.75 -2.06 6.10
N SER A 277 -6.99 -2.15 5.01
CA SER A 277 -6.65 -1.01 4.16
C SER A 277 -7.89 -0.38 3.53
N ALA A 278 -8.81 -1.21 3.01
CA ALA A 278 -10.07 -0.74 2.45
C ALA A 278 -10.97 -0.08 3.52
N GLY A 279 -11.01 -0.66 4.72
CA GLY A 279 -11.72 -0.07 5.87
C GLY A 279 -11.15 1.29 6.28
N MET A 280 -9.82 1.42 6.38
CA MET A 280 -9.16 2.70 6.66
C MET A 280 -9.45 3.76 5.59
N LEU A 281 -9.38 3.37 4.31
CA LEU A 281 -9.70 4.27 3.21
C LEU A 281 -11.17 4.73 3.27
N LEU A 282 -12.11 3.81 3.54
CA LEU A 282 -13.52 4.13 3.69
C LEU A 282 -13.75 5.10 4.86
N LEU A 283 -13.15 4.84 6.03
CA LEU A 283 -13.24 5.75 7.17
C LEU A 283 -12.70 7.14 6.85
N MET A 284 -11.58 7.22 6.12
CA MET A 284 -11.01 8.49 5.67
C MET A 284 -11.97 9.24 4.73
N VAL A 285 -12.60 8.55 3.77
CA VAL A 285 -13.60 9.17 2.87
C VAL A 285 -14.83 9.63 3.65
N LEU A 286 -15.33 8.83 4.59
CA LEU A 286 -16.45 9.21 5.44
C LEU A 286 -16.13 10.41 6.33
N SER A 287 -14.88 10.61 6.75
CA SER A 287 -14.47 11.80 7.50
C SER A 287 -14.39 13.09 6.68
N LEU A 288 -14.49 13.00 5.35
CA LEU A 288 -14.54 14.15 4.44
C LEU A 288 -15.97 14.60 4.09
N LEU A 289 -16.96 13.73 4.32
CA LEU A 289 -18.38 14.00 4.09
C LEU A 289 -19.01 14.69 5.29
#